data_AF-A0A1S2HHT7-F1
#
_entry.id   AF-A0A1S2HHT7-F1
#
_cell.length_a   1.000
_cell.length_b   1.000
_cell.length_c   1.000
_cell.angle_alpha   90.00
_cell.angle_beta   90.00
_cell.angle_gamma   90.00
#
_symmetry.space_group_name_H-M   'P 1'
#
loop_
_entity.id
_entity.type
_entity.pdbx_description
1 polymer ?
#
loop_
_entity_poly.entity_id
_entity_poly.type
_entity_poly.pdbx_seq_one_letter_code
_entity_poly.pdbx_strand_id
1 'polypeptide(L)'
;MSTSSLQSPGTVVVDGPGAAVLPARGRRRGRGTGVSVRVGVVLLLVVLGVGALTIAALSGVRVFDVRTPSMGTAAPVGSLVVTRPATAGDLAVGEVITFRPGAGGDRYTHRIDASGPSGIRTKGDVNASPDAWLLDPSDTVGQVVAVLPVVGWAGRALPWIVAAVALVWFATGFLAPGDLRSALRLFGAALSVAVVGAVLRPFVALQLLGTSADTGDGVARVVSTGVLPIRATVTDGGSAHLLSGGTAELAVPGDTDGVFHVASRLDLSPTGWVVLGLVCAVPVVVAFVVGRTTAPLVDAAGSAAPAAEDPR
;
A
#
# COMPACT_ATOMS: atom_id res chain seq x y z
N MET A 1 23.85 -80.91 -61.22
CA MET A 1 24.05 -79.88 -60.19
C MET A 1 23.33 -78.64 -60.68
N SER A 2 22.01 -78.56 -60.49
CA SER A 2 21.35 -77.85 -59.36
C SER A 2 21.65 -76.35 -59.45
N THR A 3 20.74 -75.41 -59.76
CA THR A 3 19.27 -75.33 -59.66
C THR A 3 18.75 -74.07 -60.39
N SER A 4 17.49 -74.14 -60.90
CA SER A 4 16.46 -73.08 -61.03
C SER A 4 16.69 -71.83 -61.91
N SER A 5 16.02 -71.73 -63.08
CA SER A 5 14.62 -71.31 -63.37
C SER A 5 14.44 -69.77 -63.37
N LEU A 6 14.50 -69.09 -64.52
CA LEU A 6 13.40 -68.76 -65.45
C LEU A 6 12.25 -67.88 -64.88
N GLN A 7 12.02 -66.76 -65.59
CA GLN A 7 10.73 -66.14 -65.94
C GLN A 7 10.20 -64.93 -65.11
N SER A 8 10.20 -63.76 -65.77
CA SER A 8 9.33 -62.57 -65.55
C SER A 8 7.92 -62.85 -66.16
N PRO A 9 6.86 -61.99 -66.09
CA PRO A 9 6.61 -60.71 -65.38
C PRO A 9 5.26 -60.72 -64.59
N GLY A 10 4.89 -59.63 -63.91
CA GLY A 10 3.49 -59.45 -63.47
C GLY A 10 3.27 -58.49 -62.30
N THR A 11 2.83 -57.28 -62.64
CA THR A 11 2.25 -56.29 -61.72
C THR A 11 1.01 -56.87 -61.04
N VAL A 12 0.96 -56.85 -59.71
CA VAL A 12 -0.26 -57.06 -58.94
C VAL A 12 -0.49 -55.82 -58.08
N VAL A 13 -1.54 -55.08 -58.45
CA VAL A 13 -2.11 -53.97 -57.69
C VAL A 13 -2.84 -54.58 -56.50
N VAL A 14 -2.44 -54.20 -55.28
CA VAL A 14 -3.21 -54.46 -54.06
C VAL A 14 -3.73 -53.12 -53.58
N ASP A 15 -5.02 -52.91 -53.79
CA ASP A 15 -5.79 -51.76 -53.33
C ASP A 15 -6.10 -51.97 -51.84
N GLY A 16 -5.47 -51.17 -50.97
CA GLY A 16 -5.63 -51.22 -49.52
C GLY A 16 -6.32 -49.96 -49.01
N PRO A 17 -7.32 -50.06 -48.13
CA PRO A 17 -8.25 -48.98 -47.87
C PRO A 17 -7.60 -47.86 -47.05
N GLY A 18 -7.70 -46.64 -47.59
CA GLY A 18 -7.78 -45.38 -46.85
C GLY A 18 -6.97 -45.29 -45.56
N ALA A 19 -5.65 -45.14 -45.68
CA ALA A 19 -4.88 -44.51 -44.62
C ALA A 19 -5.35 -43.05 -44.53
N ALA A 20 -6.29 -42.79 -43.63
CA ALA A 20 -6.67 -41.46 -43.22
C ALA A 20 -5.42 -40.75 -42.70
N VAL A 21 -4.80 -39.94 -43.56
CA VAL A 21 -3.78 -38.96 -43.16
C VAL A 21 -4.50 -37.97 -42.26
N LEU A 22 -4.44 -38.20 -40.94
CA LEU A 22 -4.83 -37.20 -39.96
C LEU A 22 -3.91 -35.99 -40.18
N PRO A 23 -4.42 -34.80 -40.53
CA PRO A 23 -3.58 -33.64 -40.61
C PRO A 23 -3.03 -33.39 -39.20
N ALA A 24 -1.70 -33.32 -39.09
CA ALA A 24 -1.03 -32.84 -37.89
C ALA A 24 -1.64 -31.49 -37.53
N ARG A 25 -2.54 -31.47 -36.53
CA ARG A 25 -3.09 -30.24 -35.96
C ARG A 25 -1.92 -29.50 -35.35
N GLY A 26 -1.34 -28.58 -36.11
CA GLY A 26 -0.44 -27.57 -35.60
C GLY A 26 -1.15 -26.87 -34.45
N ARG A 27 -0.75 -27.18 -33.22
CA ARG A 27 -1.07 -26.38 -32.04
C ARG A 27 -0.41 -25.02 -32.26
N ARG A 28 -1.10 -24.11 -32.94
CA ARG A 28 -0.77 -22.69 -32.93
C ARG A 28 -0.87 -22.25 -31.48
N ARG A 29 0.30 -22.09 -30.86
CA ARG A 29 0.50 -21.61 -29.50
C ARG A 29 0.10 -20.13 -29.47
N GLY A 30 -1.21 -19.86 -29.47
CA GLY A 30 -1.80 -18.53 -29.27
C GLY A 30 -1.64 -18.10 -27.80
N ARG A 31 -0.39 -17.97 -27.33
CA ARG A 31 -0.06 -17.52 -25.97
C ARG A 31 0.63 -16.15 -25.95
N GLY A 32 0.91 -15.54 -27.10
CA GLY A 32 1.69 -14.30 -27.21
C GLY A 32 0.86 -13.01 -27.13
N THR A 33 -0.32 -12.96 -27.76
CA THR A 33 -1.07 -11.71 -27.93
C THR A 33 -1.57 -11.11 -26.62
N GLY A 34 -2.07 -11.93 -25.68
CA GLY A 34 -2.54 -11.45 -24.38
C GLY A 34 -1.44 -10.94 -23.45
N VAL A 35 -0.22 -11.51 -23.54
CA VAL A 35 0.93 -11.06 -22.74
C VAL A 35 1.51 -9.77 -23.32
N SER A 36 1.63 -9.66 -24.65
CA SER A 36 2.11 -8.46 -25.33
C SER A 36 1.19 -7.25 -25.12
N VAL A 37 -0.13 -7.44 -25.13
CA VAL A 37 -1.09 -6.36 -24.84
C VAL A 37 -1.00 -5.90 -23.39
N ARG A 38 -0.89 -6.82 -22.42
CA ARG A 38 -0.74 -6.47 -21.00
C ARG A 38 0.56 -5.72 -20.73
N VAL A 39 1.67 -6.17 -21.33
CA VAL A 39 2.97 -5.48 -21.23
C VAL A 39 2.90 -4.10 -21.88
N GLY A 40 2.26 -3.98 -23.06
CA GLY A 40 2.06 -2.70 -23.73
C GLY A 40 1.24 -1.70 -22.91
N VAL A 41 0.15 -2.16 -22.27
CA VAL A 41 -0.67 -1.32 -21.38
C VAL A 41 0.11 -0.88 -20.15
N VAL A 42 0.83 -1.79 -19.48
CA VAL A 42 1.66 -1.44 -18.32
C VAL A 42 2.73 -0.42 -18.72
N LEU A 43 3.42 -0.64 -19.84
CA LEU A 43 4.44 0.28 -20.33
C LEU A 43 3.86 1.67 -20.66
N LEU A 44 2.70 1.71 -21.31
CA LEU A 44 2.00 2.98 -21.59
C LEU A 44 1.64 3.71 -20.30
N LEU A 45 1.08 3.03 -19.31
CA LEU A 45 0.75 3.62 -18.00
C LEU A 45 1.99 4.14 -17.27
N VAL A 46 3.10 3.40 -17.34
CA VAL A 46 4.39 3.84 -16.78
C VAL A 46 4.89 5.09 -17.50
N VAL A 47 4.87 5.12 -18.83
CA VAL A 47 5.31 6.28 -19.62
C VAL A 47 4.44 7.50 -19.32
N LEU A 48 3.11 7.35 -19.27
CA LEU A 48 2.19 8.42 -18.92
C LEU A 48 2.41 8.91 -17.47
N GLY A 49 2.61 7.99 -16.52
CA GLY A 49 2.90 8.32 -15.13
C GLY A 49 4.22 9.08 -14.96
N VAL A 50 5.29 8.60 -15.61
CA VAL A 50 6.58 9.29 -15.62
C VAL A 50 6.46 10.66 -16.30
N GLY A 51 5.75 10.75 -17.43
CA GLY A 51 5.49 12.01 -18.12
C GLY A 51 4.72 13.03 -17.28
N ALA A 52 3.70 12.58 -16.55
CA ALA A 52 2.95 13.45 -15.64
C ALA A 52 3.83 13.92 -14.46
N LEU A 53 4.65 13.04 -13.89
CA LEU A 53 5.58 13.37 -12.80
C LEU A 53 6.67 14.34 -13.24
N THR A 54 7.20 14.19 -14.47
CA THR A 54 8.21 15.12 -15.01
C THR A 54 7.61 16.48 -15.29
N ILE A 55 6.40 16.56 -15.87
CA ILE A 55 5.68 17.83 -16.04
C ILE A 55 5.44 18.50 -14.69
N ALA A 56 4.97 17.75 -13.68
CA ALA A 56 4.76 18.28 -12.33
C ALA A 56 6.06 18.81 -11.72
N ALA A 57 7.17 18.05 -11.82
CA ALA A 57 8.47 18.48 -11.31
C ALA A 57 8.97 19.77 -12.00
N LEU A 58 8.79 19.88 -13.32
CA LEU A 58 9.17 21.07 -14.09
C LEU A 58 8.29 22.29 -13.78
N SER A 59 7.02 22.08 -13.39
CA SER A 59 6.11 23.14 -12.96
C SER A 59 6.41 23.69 -11.55
N GLY A 60 7.42 23.14 -10.86
CA GLY A 60 7.77 23.51 -9.48
C GLY A 60 6.83 22.93 -8.42
N VAL A 61 5.92 22.03 -8.81
CA VAL A 61 5.08 21.29 -7.86
C VAL A 61 5.96 20.36 -7.04
N ARG A 62 5.75 20.38 -5.73
CA ARG A 62 6.47 19.52 -4.78
C ARG A 62 5.48 18.75 -3.94
N VAL A 63 5.94 17.63 -3.42
CA VAL A 63 5.13 16.71 -2.64
C VAL A 63 5.88 16.39 -1.35
N PHE A 64 5.18 16.50 -0.22
CA PHE A 64 5.75 16.25 1.10
C PHE A 64 4.87 15.31 1.91
N ASP A 65 5.49 14.44 2.72
CA ASP A 65 4.77 13.60 3.66
C ASP A 65 4.64 14.27 5.02
N VAL A 66 3.43 14.27 5.59
CA VAL A 66 3.17 14.86 6.90
C VAL A 66 3.58 13.88 7.99
N ARG A 67 4.46 14.33 8.89
CA ARG A 67 5.05 13.49 9.96
C ARG A 67 4.65 13.92 11.37
N THR A 68 4.17 15.14 11.54
CA THR A 68 3.79 15.72 12.83
C THR A 68 2.29 15.95 12.90
N PRO A 69 1.67 15.89 14.10
CA PRO A 69 0.24 16.13 14.25
C PRO A 69 -0.17 17.60 14.21
N SER A 70 0.74 18.54 13.93
CA SER A 70 0.52 19.97 14.11
C SER A 70 -0.62 20.56 13.27
N MET A 71 -0.97 19.93 12.16
CA MET A 71 -2.10 20.33 11.30
C MET A 71 -3.42 19.62 11.64
N GLY A 72 -3.44 18.73 12.64
CA GLY A 72 -4.65 18.03 13.07
C GLY A 72 -5.42 17.37 11.93
N THR A 73 -6.72 17.64 11.84
CA THR A 73 -7.63 17.09 10.82
C THR A 73 -7.43 17.70 9.43
N ALA A 74 -6.83 18.90 9.33
CA ALA A 74 -6.61 19.56 8.04
C ALA A 74 -5.52 18.86 7.21
N ALA A 75 -4.49 18.34 7.88
CA ALA A 75 -3.51 17.45 7.27
C ALA A 75 -3.02 16.41 8.31
N PRO A 76 -3.76 15.30 8.49
CA PRO A 76 -3.40 14.26 9.45
C PRO A 76 -2.04 13.63 9.16
N VAL A 77 -1.40 13.05 10.19
CA VAL A 77 -0.13 12.34 10.04
C VAL A 77 -0.23 11.23 9.00
N GLY A 78 0.75 11.20 8.09
CA GLY A 78 0.76 10.31 6.93
C GLY A 78 -0.14 10.71 5.78
N SER A 79 -0.62 11.96 5.78
CA SER A 79 -1.08 12.63 4.56
C SER A 79 0.09 12.97 3.64
N LEU A 80 -0.22 13.08 2.36
CA LEU A 80 0.67 13.62 1.33
C LEU A 80 0.17 15.02 0.96
N VAL A 81 0.99 16.04 1.13
CA VAL A 81 0.65 17.42 0.74
C VAL A 81 1.31 17.74 -0.60
N VAL A 82 0.53 18.31 -1.51
CA VAL A 82 0.99 18.79 -2.80
C VAL A 82 1.06 20.31 -2.74
N THR A 83 2.21 20.87 -3.06
CA THR A 83 2.46 22.30 -3.02
C THR A 83 2.77 22.83 -4.40
N ARG A 84 2.31 24.05 -4.70
CA ARG A 84 2.75 24.83 -5.86
C ARG A 84 3.69 25.96 -5.42
N PRO A 85 4.57 26.45 -6.30
CA PRO A 85 5.29 27.70 -6.04
C PRO A 85 4.29 28.84 -5.81
N ALA A 86 4.58 29.69 -4.82
CA ALA A 86 3.76 30.83 -4.47
C ALA A 86 4.67 32.05 -4.28
N THR A 87 4.25 33.21 -4.78
CA THR A 87 4.93 34.49 -4.56
C THR A 87 4.33 35.21 -3.36
N ALA A 88 5.01 36.23 -2.84
CA ALA A 88 4.55 36.97 -1.66
C ALA A 88 3.11 37.53 -1.80
N GLY A 89 2.69 37.89 -3.02
CA GLY A 89 1.34 38.39 -3.29
C GLY A 89 0.26 37.30 -3.32
N ASP A 90 0.64 36.03 -3.46
CA ASP A 90 -0.27 34.89 -3.49
C ASP A 90 -0.59 34.35 -2.08
N LEU A 91 0.11 34.83 -1.04
CA LEU A 91 0.03 34.28 0.31
C LEU A 91 -0.91 35.11 1.19
N ALA A 92 -2.03 34.51 1.57
CA ALA A 92 -3.03 35.13 2.42
C ALA A 92 -3.14 34.47 3.81
N VAL A 93 -3.58 35.26 4.80
CA VAL A 93 -3.91 34.73 6.13
C VAL A 93 -4.97 33.62 6.00
N GLY A 94 -4.76 32.52 6.71
CA GLY A 94 -5.61 31.33 6.67
C GLY A 94 -5.18 30.27 5.66
N GLU A 95 -4.25 30.56 4.75
CA GLU A 95 -3.73 29.57 3.80
C GLU A 95 -2.67 28.66 4.45
N VAL A 96 -2.53 27.44 3.92
CA VAL A 96 -1.53 26.48 4.41
C VAL A 96 -0.32 26.51 3.49
N ILE A 97 0.85 26.70 4.07
CA ILE A 97 2.12 26.75 3.33
C ILE A 97 3.09 25.71 3.88
N THR A 98 3.90 25.15 2.99
CA THR A 98 5.14 24.47 3.38
C THR A 98 6.27 25.48 3.31
N PHE A 99 7.03 25.60 4.39
CA PHE A 99 8.15 26.54 4.52
C PHE A 99 9.34 25.86 5.17
N ARG A 100 10.50 26.52 5.09
CA ARG A 100 11.72 26.12 5.79
C ARG A 100 12.25 27.33 6.56
N PRO A 101 12.15 27.36 7.90
CA PRO A 101 12.73 28.44 8.68
C PRO A 101 14.26 28.35 8.62
N GLY A 102 14.89 29.37 8.02
CA GLY A 102 16.35 29.49 7.90
C GLY A 102 17.03 28.52 6.93
N ALA A 103 18.32 28.78 6.67
CA ALA A 103 19.15 27.95 5.79
C ALA A 103 19.55 26.64 6.48
N GLY A 104 18.93 25.53 6.08
CA GLY A 104 19.28 24.17 6.53
C GLY A 104 18.31 23.51 7.50
N GLY A 105 17.23 24.20 7.89
CA GLY A 105 16.18 23.63 8.74
C GLY A 105 15.32 22.56 8.06
N ASP A 106 14.56 21.84 8.89
CA ASP A 106 13.47 20.97 8.46
C ASP A 106 12.36 21.76 7.78
N ARG A 107 11.55 21.07 6.97
CA ARG A 107 10.37 21.66 6.34
C ARG A 107 9.16 21.47 7.24
N TYR A 108 8.41 22.55 7.43
CA TYR A 108 7.18 22.57 8.22
C TYR A 108 6.01 22.93 7.31
N THR A 109 4.82 22.46 7.66
CA THR A 109 3.59 22.80 6.94
C THR A 109 2.59 23.31 7.95
N HIS A 110 2.33 24.63 7.95
CA HIS A 110 1.42 25.29 8.88
C HIS A 110 0.55 26.33 8.18
N ARG A 111 -0.48 26.79 8.89
CA ARG A 111 -1.38 27.83 8.41
C ARG A 111 -0.80 29.20 8.69
N ILE A 112 -0.97 30.13 7.75
CA ILE A 112 -0.62 31.54 7.94
C ILE A 112 -1.57 32.14 8.97
N ASP A 113 -1.03 32.56 10.10
CA ASP A 113 -1.76 33.19 11.20
C ASP A 113 -1.78 34.72 11.02
N ALA A 114 -0.67 35.28 10.55
CA ALA A 114 -0.56 36.69 10.19
C ALA A 114 0.44 36.89 9.05
N SER A 115 0.18 37.85 8.16
CA SER A 115 1.12 38.29 7.13
C SER A 115 1.17 39.81 7.06
N GLY A 116 2.35 40.38 6.84
CA GLY A 116 2.54 41.82 6.74
C GLY A 116 3.94 42.22 6.27
N PRO A 117 4.27 43.52 6.30
CA PRO A 117 5.56 44.03 5.82
C PRO A 117 6.77 43.46 6.58
N SER A 118 6.56 43.02 7.82
CA SER A 118 7.58 42.41 8.66
C SER A 118 7.80 40.92 8.40
N GLY A 119 6.96 40.28 7.59
CA GLY A 119 7.05 38.86 7.27
C GLY A 119 5.76 38.08 7.54
N ILE A 120 5.89 36.76 7.54
CA ILE A 120 4.78 35.80 7.67
C ILE A 120 4.94 35.05 9.00
N ARG A 121 3.89 35.03 9.81
CA ARG A 121 3.77 34.16 10.99
C ARG A 121 2.87 32.99 10.66
N THR A 122 3.27 31.82 11.09
CA THR A 122 2.50 30.59 10.90
C THR A 122 2.18 29.95 12.24
N LYS A 123 1.14 29.11 12.22
CA LYS A 123 0.67 28.35 13.37
C LYS A 123 0.12 27.01 12.90
N GLY A 124 0.55 25.93 13.55
CA GLY A 124 -0.11 24.63 13.37
C GLY A 124 -1.53 24.66 13.93
N ASP A 125 -2.50 24.12 13.20
CA ASP A 125 -3.93 24.14 13.57
C ASP A 125 -4.23 23.59 14.98
N VAL A 126 -3.40 22.68 15.51
CA VAL A 126 -3.57 22.15 16.88
C VAL A 126 -2.65 22.78 17.93
N ASN A 127 -1.72 23.63 17.51
CA ASN A 127 -0.76 24.26 18.41
C ASN A 127 -1.45 25.34 19.26
N ALA A 128 -1.04 25.48 20.52
CA ALA A 128 -1.60 26.50 21.41
C ALA A 128 -1.18 27.92 20.98
N SER A 129 0.10 28.11 20.67
CA SER A 129 0.70 29.38 20.27
C SER A 129 1.13 29.38 18.81
N PRO A 130 1.27 30.56 18.18
CA PRO A 130 1.99 30.70 16.90
C PRO A 130 3.43 30.20 17.01
N ASP A 131 4.01 29.87 15.87
CA ASP A 131 5.40 29.45 15.80
C ASP A 131 6.35 30.60 16.19
N ALA A 132 7.52 30.26 16.73
CA ALA A 132 8.49 31.23 17.22
C ALA A 132 9.21 32.01 16.11
N TRP A 133 9.15 31.53 14.86
CA TRP A 133 9.83 32.11 13.71
C TRP A 133 8.97 33.17 13.04
N LEU A 134 9.64 34.21 12.52
CA LEU A 134 9.07 35.12 11.54
C LEU A 134 9.69 34.79 10.19
N LEU A 135 8.86 34.44 9.21
CA LEU A 135 9.32 33.93 7.93
C LEU A 135 9.39 35.05 6.90
N ASP A 136 10.46 35.05 6.11
CA ASP A 136 10.50 35.83 4.88
C ASP A 136 9.73 35.09 3.77
N PRO A 137 9.17 35.79 2.76
CA PRO A 137 8.54 35.14 1.62
C PRO A 137 9.46 34.13 0.91
N SER A 138 10.77 34.34 0.95
CA SER A 138 11.79 33.41 0.42
C SER A 138 11.91 32.09 1.18
N ASP A 139 11.47 32.04 2.45
CA ASP A 139 11.46 30.82 3.26
C ASP A 139 10.29 29.89 2.87
N THR A 140 9.33 30.41 2.10
CA THR A 140 8.19 29.64 1.61
C THR A 140 8.63 28.71 0.50
N VAL A 141 8.43 27.40 0.71
CA VAL A 141 8.71 26.37 -0.29
C VAL A 141 7.57 26.27 -1.29
N GLY A 142 6.33 26.45 -0.82
CA GLY A 142 5.15 26.49 -1.67
C GLY A 142 3.84 26.51 -0.87
N GLN A 143 2.77 26.94 -1.53
CA GLN A 143 1.41 26.90 -0.98
C GLN A 143 0.82 25.51 -1.20
N VAL A 144 0.19 24.95 -0.17
CA VAL A 144 -0.50 23.65 -0.25
C VAL A 144 -1.79 23.81 -1.06
N VAL A 145 -1.91 23.04 -2.13
CA VAL A 145 -3.08 23.03 -3.03
C VAL A 145 -3.93 21.78 -2.90
N ALA A 146 -3.33 20.69 -2.40
CA ALA A 146 -4.05 19.45 -2.14
C ALA A 146 -3.45 18.72 -0.95
N VAL A 147 -4.31 18.09 -0.17
CA VAL A 147 -3.96 17.17 0.90
C VAL A 147 -4.59 15.83 0.58
N LEU A 148 -3.77 14.78 0.47
CA LEU A 148 -4.23 13.42 0.25
C LEU A 148 -3.97 12.60 1.53
N PRO A 149 -4.98 12.42 2.40
CA PRO A 149 -4.85 11.59 3.58
C PRO A 149 -4.41 10.17 3.25
N VAL A 150 -3.68 9.52 4.16
CA VAL A 150 -3.21 8.12 4.05
C VAL A 150 -2.16 7.86 2.96
N VAL A 151 -2.11 8.65 1.88
CA VAL A 151 -1.19 8.41 0.75
C VAL A 151 0.29 8.54 1.18
N GLY A 152 0.59 9.40 2.16
CA GLY A 152 1.93 9.51 2.73
C GLY A 152 2.39 8.22 3.43
N TRP A 153 1.46 7.49 4.08
CA TRP A 153 1.75 6.16 4.62
C TRP A 153 2.09 5.15 3.53
N ALA A 154 1.36 5.15 2.42
CA ALA A 154 1.64 4.28 1.29
C ALA A 154 3.03 4.57 0.68
N GLY A 155 3.38 5.84 0.52
CA GLY A 155 4.70 6.26 0.04
C GLY A 155 5.84 5.81 0.95
N ARG A 156 5.63 5.82 2.28
CA ARG A 156 6.61 5.31 3.26
C ARG A 156 6.68 3.78 3.28
N ALA A 157 5.55 3.08 3.14
CA ALA A 157 5.50 1.63 3.20
C ALA A 157 6.04 0.94 1.93
N LEU A 158 5.78 1.52 0.76
CA LEU A 158 6.04 0.87 -0.53
C LEU A 158 7.51 0.46 -0.74
N PRO A 159 8.53 1.29 -0.48
CA PRO A 159 9.93 0.90 -0.66
C PRO A 159 10.33 -0.29 0.22
N TRP A 160 9.86 -0.32 1.48
CA TRP A 160 10.13 -1.41 2.41
C TRP A 160 9.43 -2.70 2.01
N ILE A 161 8.17 -2.61 1.57
CA ILE A 161 7.42 -3.77 1.05
C ILE A 161 8.13 -4.33 -0.18
N VAL A 162 8.51 -3.47 -1.13
CA VAL A 162 9.22 -3.88 -2.36
C VAL A 162 10.56 -4.55 -2.01
N ALA A 163 11.35 -3.97 -1.11
CA ALA A 163 12.62 -4.54 -0.69
C ALA A 163 12.44 -5.91 0.00
N ALA A 164 11.48 -6.03 0.91
CA ALA A 164 11.19 -7.28 1.61
C ALA A 164 10.66 -8.36 0.66
N VAL A 165 9.75 -8.01 -0.26
CA VAL A 165 9.26 -8.91 -1.31
C VAL A 165 10.39 -9.33 -2.25
N ALA A 166 11.24 -8.40 -2.68
CA ALA A 166 12.40 -8.72 -3.52
C ALA A 166 13.35 -9.70 -2.82
N LEU A 167 13.60 -9.51 -1.52
CA LEU A 167 14.40 -10.42 -0.70
C LEU A 167 13.78 -11.83 -0.63
N VAL A 168 12.46 -11.92 -0.42
CA VAL A 168 11.73 -13.20 -0.47
C VAL A 168 11.89 -13.85 -1.84
N TRP A 169 11.78 -13.09 -2.92
CA TRP A 169 11.89 -13.60 -4.30
C TRP A 169 13.30 -14.08 -4.63
N PHE A 170 14.31 -13.38 -4.11
CA PHE A 170 15.72 -13.72 -4.21
C PHE A 170 16.04 -14.99 -3.42
N ALA A 171 15.65 -15.06 -2.15
CA ALA A 171 15.88 -16.22 -1.30
C ALA A 171 15.17 -17.48 -1.83
N THR A 172 13.93 -17.33 -2.30
CA THR A 172 13.19 -18.41 -2.98
C THR A 172 13.65 -18.64 -4.43
N GLY A 173 14.58 -17.83 -4.92
CA GLY A 173 15.22 -17.90 -6.24
C GLY A 173 15.88 -19.24 -6.50
N PHE A 174 16.54 -19.76 -5.46
CA PHE A 174 17.39 -20.95 -5.48
C PHE A 174 16.62 -22.27 -5.36
N LEU A 175 15.33 -22.22 -5.02
CA LEU A 175 14.50 -23.41 -4.88
C LEU A 175 13.99 -23.89 -6.23
N ALA A 176 13.87 -25.22 -6.37
CA ALA A 176 13.24 -25.85 -7.53
C ALA A 176 11.83 -25.26 -7.76
N PRO A 177 11.42 -25.04 -9.03
CA PRO A 177 10.05 -24.63 -9.33
C PRO A 177 9.07 -25.69 -8.82
N GLY A 178 8.09 -25.27 -8.02
CA GLY A 178 7.10 -26.16 -7.42
C GLY A 178 6.21 -25.42 -6.42
N ASP A 179 5.26 -26.15 -5.83
CA ASP A 179 4.24 -25.57 -4.95
C ASP A 179 4.83 -24.89 -3.71
N LEU A 180 5.90 -25.47 -3.14
CA LEU A 180 6.61 -24.88 -2.00
C LEU A 180 7.15 -23.48 -2.31
N ARG A 181 7.72 -23.27 -3.50
CA ARG A 181 8.27 -21.96 -3.91
C ARG A 181 7.17 -20.91 -4.05
N SER A 182 6.04 -21.29 -4.65
CA SER A 182 4.87 -20.43 -4.81
C SER A 182 4.24 -20.10 -3.45
N ALA A 183 4.11 -21.08 -2.57
CA ALA A 183 3.59 -20.90 -1.21
C ALA A 183 4.49 -19.95 -0.39
N LEU A 184 5.81 -20.15 -0.40
CA LEU A 184 6.76 -19.28 0.31
C LEU A 184 6.73 -17.84 -0.20
N ARG A 185 6.56 -17.63 -1.51
CA ARG A 185 6.45 -16.28 -2.09
C ARG A 185 5.15 -15.58 -1.68
N LEU A 186 4.01 -16.28 -1.74
CA LEU A 186 2.73 -15.72 -1.32
C LEU A 186 2.73 -15.39 0.18
N PHE A 187 3.17 -16.33 1.01
CA PHE A 187 3.26 -16.13 2.45
C PHE A 187 4.27 -15.03 2.80
N GLY A 188 5.46 -15.06 2.19
CA GLY A 188 6.50 -14.06 2.43
C GLY A 188 6.08 -12.66 1.99
N ALA A 189 5.34 -12.50 0.88
CA ALA A 189 4.80 -11.22 0.47
C ALA A 189 3.73 -10.70 1.45
N ALA A 190 2.79 -11.56 1.86
CA ALA A 190 1.78 -11.19 2.85
C ALA A 190 2.41 -10.79 4.20
N LEU A 191 3.40 -11.58 4.65
CA LEU A 191 4.17 -11.30 5.87
C LEU A 191 4.93 -9.97 5.76
N SER A 192 5.52 -9.68 4.60
CA SER A 192 6.23 -8.41 4.36
C SER A 192 5.32 -7.21 4.55
N VAL A 193 4.10 -7.25 3.99
CA VAL A 193 3.10 -6.19 4.17
C VAL A 193 2.69 -6.06 5.63
N ALA A 194 2.45 -7.18 6.32
CA ALA A 194 2.06 -7.20 7.73
C ALA A 194 3.15 -6.62 8.65
N VAL A 195 4.41 -7.04 8.46
CA VAL A 195 5.56 -6.57 9.24
C VAL A 195 5.78 -5.08 9.00
N VAL A 196 5.77 -4.62 7.74
CA VAL A 196 5.94 -3.19 7.44
C VAL A 196 4.81 -2.36 8.05
N GLY A 197 3.56 -2.83 7.95
CA GLY A 197 2.42 -2.19 8.61
C GLY A 197 2.56 -2.11 10.13
N ALA A 198 3.04 -3.19 10.77
CA ALA A 198 3.26 -3.23 12.22
C ALA A 198 4.39 -2.29 12.67
N VAL A 199 5.48 -2.19 11.89
CA VAL A 199 6.62 -1.31 12.18
C VAL A 199 6.25 0.16 11.99
N LEU A 200 5.56 0.48 10.89
CA LEU A 200 5.15 1.86 10.59
C LEU A 200 4.00 2.35 11.47
N ARG A 201 3.20 1.45 12.06
CA ARG A 201 2.03 1.77 12.91
C ARG A 201 1.09 2.82 12.30
N PRO A 202 0.66 2.66 11.03
CA PRO A 202 -0.17 3.68 10.36
C PRO A 202 -1.60 3.74 10.91
N PHE A 203 -2.07 2.66 11.54
CA PHE A 203 -3.48 2.49 11.84
C PHE A 203 -3.92 3.16 13.15
N VAL A 204 -3.14 2.98 14.21
CA VAL A 204 -3.50 3.41 15.57
C VAL A 204 -2.26 4.02 16.21
N ALA A 205 -2.31 5.31 16.49
CA ALA A 205 -1.30 6.02 17.24
C ALA A 205 -1.92 7.24 17.93
N LEU A 206 -1.50 7.48 19.17
CA LEU A 206 -1.85 8.65 19.97
C LEU A 206 -0.57 9.39 20.32
N GLN A 207 -0.66 10.72 20.28
CA GLN A 207 0.41 11.59 20.76
C GLN A 207 -0.15 12.57 21.79
N LEU A 208 0.58 12.76 22.88
CA LEU A 208 0.28 13.75 23.91
C LEU A 208 0.87 15.10 23.47
N LEU A 209 0.03 16.13 23.35
CA LEU A 209 0.43 17.48 22.96
C LEU A 209 0.88 18.31 24.16
N GLY A 210 0.34 18.02 25.34
CA GLY A 210 0.72 18.66 26.58
C GLY A 210 -0.22 18.31 27.71
N THR A 211 0.21 18.66 28.92
CA THR A 211 -0.56 18.54 30.15
C THR A 211 -0.58 19.90 30.83
N SER A 212 -1.76 20.40 31.16
CA SER A 212 -1.93 21.57 32.01
C SER A 212 -2.65 21.14 33.28
N ALA A 213 -2.12 21.47 34.45
CA ALA A 213 -2.85 21.35 35.71
C ALA A 213 -3.16 22.75 36.18
N ASP A 214 -4.44 23.10 36.26
CA ASP A 214 -4.87 24.33 36.92
C ASP A 214 -5.66 23.94 38.17
N THR A 215 -5.13 24.36 39.32
CA THR A 215 -5.70 24.29 40.68
C THR A 215 -6.77 23.19 40.91
N GLY A 216 -6.36 21.92 40.85
CA GLY A 216 -7.22 20.77 41.17
C GLY A 216 -7.09 19.62 40.18
N ASP A 217 -7.73 19.77 39.02
CA ASP A 217 -7.76 18.73 37.98
C ASP A 217 -6.78 19.04 36.84
N GLY A 218 -6.07 18.01 36.37
CA GLY A 218 -5.22 18.09 35.19
C GLY A 218 -6.02 17.93 33.90
N VAL A 219 -5.56 18.54 32.82
CA VAL A 219 -6.08 18.32 31.47
C VAL A 219 -4.93 17.86 30.57
N ALA A 220 -5.08 16.67 30.01
CA ALA A 220 -4.17 16.13 29.00
C ALA A 220 -4.75 16.37 27.60
N ARG A 221 -4.06 17.15 26.78
CA ARG A 221 -4.44 17.36 25.38
C ARG A 221 -3.77 16.30 24.52
N VAL A 222 -4.57 15.46 23.86
CA VAL A 222 -4.09 14.37 23.00
C VAL A 222 -4.54 14.58 21.56
N VAL A 223 -3.81 13.98 20.63
CA VAL A 223 -4.14 13.97 19.19
C VAL A 223 -3.99 12.57 18.62
N SER A 224 -4.96 12.17 17.80
CA SER A 224 -4.89 10.91 17.05
C SER A 224 -4.03 11.07 15.80
N THR A 225 -2.99 10.27 15.69
CA THR A 225 -2.08 10.25 14.52
C THR A 225 -2.28 9.02 13.62
N GLY A 226 -3.13 8.08 14.06
CA GLY A 226 -3.53 6.92 13.27
C GLY A 226 -4.58 7.26 12.20
N VAL A 227 -4.71 6.36 11.22
CA VAL A 227 -5.75 6.43 10.19
C VAL A 227 -7.12 5.99 10.72
N LEU A 228 -7.15 5.04 11.66
CA LEU A 228 -8.40 4.48 12.16
C LEU A 228 -8.99 5.30 13.32
N PRO A 229 -10.33 5.33 13.45
CA PRO A 229 -10.99 5.87 14.63
C PRO A 229 -10.58 5.16 15.90
N ILE A 230 -10.31 5.93 16.95
CA ILE A 230 -9.88 5.42 18.25
C ILE A 230 -10.68 6.08 19.37
N ARG A 231 -10.88 5.36 20.45
CA ARG A 231 -11.32 5.92 21.72
C ARG A 231 -10.11 6.07 22.63
N ALA A 232 -9.81 7.30 23.01
CA ALA A 232 -8.81 7.61 24.02
C ALA A 232 -9.50 7.63 25.40
N THR A 233 -8.95 6.89 26.35
CA THR A 233 -9.47 6.79 27.72
C THR A 233 -8.32 7.05 28.69
N VAL A 234 -8.56 7.92 29.67
CA VAL A 234 -7.67 8.07 30.84
C VAL A 234 -8.18 7.14 31.93
N THR A 235 -7.28 6.40 32.59
CA THR A 235 -7.64 5.57 33.76
C THR A 235 -8.31 6.47 34.81
N ASP A 236 -9.53 6.12 35.22
CA ASP A 236 -10.35 6.87 36.17
C ASP A 236 -10.70 8.31 35.77
N GLY A 237 -10.62 8.63 34.47
CA GLY A 237 -10.92 9.94 33.91
C GLY A 237 -11.89 9.91 32.72
N GLY A 238 -11.85 10.96 31.91
CA GLY A 238 -12.70 11.11 30.73
C GLY A 238 -12.37 10.16 29.58
N SER A 239 -13.32 10.01 28.65
CA SER A 239 -13.11 9.30 27.38
C SER A 239 -13.52 10.17 26.20
N ALA A 240 -12.77 10.09 25.10
CA ALA A 240 -13.06 10.83 23.88
C ALA A 240 -12.89 9.95 22.64
N HIS A 241 -13.81 10.09 21.70
CA HIS A 241 -13.73 9.48 20.38
C HIS A 241 -12.95 10.39 19.43
N LEU A 242 -11.92 9.86 18.79
CA LEU A 242 -10.99 10.61 17.95
C LEU A 242 -10.89 9.99 16.56
N LEU A 243 -11.13 10.83 15.55
CA LEU A 243 -10.83 10.54 14.15
C LEU A 243 -9.38 10.92 13.82
N SER A 244 -8.89 10.56 12.63
CA SER A 244 -7.52 10.87 12.20
C SER A 244 -7.25 12.38 12.26
N GLY A 245 -6.23 12.78 13.02
CA GLY A 245 -5.88 14.19 13.26
C GLY A 245 -6.75 14.91 14.28
N GLY A 246 -7.77 14.26 14.84
CA GLY A 246 -8.64 14.86 15.86
C GLY A 246 -7.94 15.04 17.20
N THR A 247 -8.29 16.11 17.91
CA THR A 247 -7.80 16.43 19.25
C THR A 247 -8.88 16.22 20.31
N ALA A 248 -8.47 15.86 21.51
CA ALA A 248 -9.34 15.85 22.68
C ALA A 248 -8.58 16.33 23.92
N GLU A 249 -9.33 16.93 24.83
CA GLU A 249 -8.89 17.27 26.18
C GLU A 249 -9.47 16.23 27.13
N LEU A 250 -8.61 15.50 27.80
CA LEU A 250 -9.00 14.46 28.74
C LEU A 250 -8.70 14.94 30.16
N ALA A 251 -9.73 14.94 31.00
CA ALA A 251 -9.57 15.22 32.42
C ALA A 251 -8.71 14.14 33.08
N VAL A 252 -7.68 14.57 33.80
CA VAL A 252 -6.75 13.77 34.58
C VAL A 252 -7.05 14.06 36.05
N PRO A 253 -7.48 13.06 36.83
CA PRO A 253 -7.76 13.25 38.26
C PRO A 253 -6.54 13.80 39.00
N GLY A 254 -6.76 14.81 39.86
CA GLY A 254 -5.69 15.44 40.66
C GLY A 254 -4.96 14.52 41.65
N ASP A 255 -5.50 13.33 41.92
CA ASP A 255 -4.96 12.31 42.83
C ASP A 255 -4.15 11.23 42.09
N THR A 256 -3.43 11.63 41.04
CA THR A 256 -2.41 10.77 40.43
C THR A 256 -1.04 11.34 40.78
N ASP A 257 -0.11 10.50 41.24
CA ASP A 257 1.29 10.83 41.60
C ASP A 257 2.13 11.28 40.38
N GLY A 258 1.57 12.12 39.50
CA GLY A 258 2.14 12.57 38.23
C GLY A 258 2.14 11.52 37.12
N VAL A 259 1.65 10.30 37.37
CA VAL A 259 1.62 9.20 36.38
C VAL A 259 0.18 8.85 36.05
N PHE A 260 -0.23 9.14 34.81
CA PHE A 260 -1.52 8.75 34.26
C PHE A 260 -1.30 7.92 32.98
N HIS A 261 -2.09 6.87 32.82
CA HIS A 261 -2.02 6.02 31.64
C HIS A 261 -3.14 6.38 30.67
N VAL A 262 -2.77 6.83 29.48
CA VAL A 262 -3.70 7.03 28.37
C VAL A 262 -3.72 5.76 27.53
N ALA A 263 -4.85 5.06 27.53
CA ALA A 263 -5.07 3.91 26.66
C ALA A 263 -5.83 4.34 25.40
N SER A 264 -5.45 3.77 24.25
CA SER A 264 -6.27 3.83 23.03
C SER A 264 -6.88 2.47 22.76
N ARG A 265 -8.17 2.46 22.40
CA ARG A 265 -8.84 1.29 21.83
C ARG A 265 -9.38 1.64 20.45
N LEU A 266 -9.38 0.66 19.55
CA LEU A 266 -10.05 0.79 18.25
C LEU A 266 -11.55 0.97 18.49
N ASP A 267 -12.12 2.04 17.96
CA ASP A 267 -13.55 2.34 18.06
C ASP A 267 -14.17 2.32 16.66
N LEU A 268 -14.18 1.13 16.07
CA LEU A 268 -14.75 0.92 14.75
C LEU A 268 -16.26 0.67 14.87
N SER A 269 -17.02 1.24 13.92
CA SER A 269 -18.42 0.86 13.72
C SER A 269 -18.53 -0.65 13.39
N PRO A 270 -19.72 -1.25 13.54
CA PRO A 270 -19.94 -2.65 13.12
C PRO A 270 -19.52 -2.90 11.66
N THR A 271 -19.76 -1.93 10.78
CA THR A 271 -19.31 -1.97 9.39
C THR A 271 -17.79 -1.91 9.26
N GLY A 272 -17.11 -1.10 10.09
CA GLY A 272 -15.66 -1.01 10.13
C GLY A 272 -14.99 -2.33 10.52
N TRP A 273 -15.56 -3.06 11.49
CA TRP A 273 -15.08 -4.39 11.86
C TRP A 273 -15.23 -5.41 10.72
N VAL A 274 -16.34 -5.39 9.99
CA VAL A 274 -16.55 -6.26 8.82
C VAL A 274 -15.53 -5.95 7.73
N VAL A 275 -15.31 -4.68 7.40
CA VAL A 275 -14.33 -4.27 6.38
C VAL A 275 -12.91 -4.68 6.78
N LEU A 276 -12.52 -4.46 8.05
CA LEU A 276 -11.22 -4.88 8.56
C LEU A 276 -11.04 -6.40 8.43
N GLY A 277 -12.05 -7.18 8.82
CA GLY A 277 -12.04 -8.64 8.67
C GLY A 277 -11.88 -9.08 7.22
N LEU A 278 -12.59 -8.45 6.28
CA LEU A 278 -12.47 -8.72 4.85
C LEU A 278 -11.07 -8.42 4.31
N VAL A 279 -10.48 -7.27 4.68
CA VAL A 279 -9.12 -6.89 4.29
C VAL A 279 -8.09 -7.89 4.83
N CYS A 280 -8.21 -8.30 6.09
CA CYS A 280 -7.36 -9.32 6.69
C CYS A 280 -7.53 -10.71 6.05
N ALA A 281 -8.70 -11.00 5.46
CA ALA A 281 -8.97 -12.26 4.77
C ALA A 281 -8.40 -12.30 3.33
N VAL A 282 -8.06 -11.16 2.71
CA VAL A 282 -7.56 -11.10 1.32
C VAL A 282 -6.37 -12.04 1.07
N PRO A 283 -5.31 -12.08 1.91
CA PRO A 283 -4.19 -12.99 1.69
C PRO A 283 -4.61 -14.48 1.69
N VAL A 284 -5.55 -14.83 2.56
CA VAL A 284 -6.10 -16.20 2.66
C VAL A 284 -6.90 -16.54 1.41
N VAL A 285 -7.79 -15.64 0.97
CA VAL A 285 -8.58 -15.83 -0.26
C VAL A 285 -7.68 -15.97 -1.49
N VAL A 286 -6.66 -15.12 -1.61
CA VAL A 286 -5.67 -15.20 -2.70
C VAL A 286 -4.93 -16.54 -2.67
N ALA A 287 -4.52 -17.02 -1.49
CA ALA A 287 -3.87 -18.33 -1.36
C ALA A 287 -4.80 -19.47 -1.79
N PHE A 288 -6.09 -19.43 -1.44
CA PHE A 288 -7.08 -20.43 -1.86
C PHE A 288 -7.33 -20.43 -3.36
N VAL A 289 -7.43 -19.25 -3.99
CA VAL A 289 -7.66 -19.13 -5.44
C VAL A 289 -6.46 -19.65 -6.22
N VAL A 290 -5.25 -19.27 -5.81
CA VAL A 290 -4.01 -19.74 -6.48
C VAL A 290 -3.83 -21.24 -6.28
N GLY A 291 -4.06 -21.76 -5.06
CA GLY A 291 -3.93 -23.18 -4.75
C GLY A 291 -4.93 -24.10 -5.47
N ARG A 292 -6.10 -23.60 -5.89
CA ARG A 292 -7.06 -24.38 -6.68
C ARG A 292 -6.70 -24.56 -8.16
N THR A 293 -5.79 -23.74 -8.69
CA THR A 293 -5.40 -23.82 -10.11
C THR A 293 -4.34 -24.89 -10.40
N THR A 294 -3.74 -25.50 -9.38
CA THR A 294 -2.68 -26.52 -9.50
C THR A 294 -3.17 -27.96 -9.34
N ALA A 295 -4.43 -28.21 -8.98
CA ALA A 295 -4.95 -29.59 -8.90
C ALA A 295 -5.11 -30.19 -10.31
N PRO A 296 -4.34 -31.23 -10.69
CA PRO A 296 -4.50 -31.86 -11.98
C PRO A 296 -5.74 -32.77 -11.97
N LEU A 297 -6.55 -32.67 -13.03
CA LEU A 297 -7.66 -33.57 -13.34
C LEU A 297 -7.11 -34.99 -13.63
N VAL A 298 -6.85 -35.79 -12.59
CA VAL A 298 -6.32 -37.17 -12.74
C VAL A 298 -7.38 -38.26 -12.52
N ASP A 299 -8.62 -37.93 -12.15
CA ASP A 299 -9.62 -38.95 -11.79
C ASP A 299 -10.67 -39.30 -12.86
N ALA A 300 -10.51 -38.87 -14.13
CA ALA A 300 -11.52 -39.14 -15.18
C ALA A 300 -11.15 -40.25 -16.18
N ALA A 301 -10.01 -40.94 -16.04
CA ALA A 301 -9.55 -41.94 -17.03
C ALA A 301 -9.05 -43.27 -16.43
N GLY A 302 -9.54 -43.65 -15.24
CA GLY A 302 -9.08 -44.84 -14.52
C GLY A 302 -10.09 -45.98 -14.33
N SER A 303 -11.36 -45.83 -14.74
CA SER A 303 -12.37 -46.87 -14.55
C SER A 303 -12.95 -47.37 -15.88
N ALA A 304 -12.19 -48.19 -16.61
CA ALA A 304 -12.74 -49.05 -17.64
C ALA A 304 -11.93 -50.36 -17.78
N ALA A 305 -12.55 -51.44 -17.26
CA ALA A 305 -12.45 -52.85 -17.63
C ALA A 305 -11.24 -53.71 -17.18
N PRO A 306 -11.49 -54.81 -16.44
CA PRO A 306 -10.69 -56.03 -16.52
C PRO A 306 -11.25 -56.95 -17.63
N ALA A 307 -10.43 -57.27 -18.64
CA ALA A 307 -10.63 -58.39 -19.56
C ALA A 307 -9.42 -59.32 -19.41
N ALA A 308 -9.48 -60.63 -19.57
CA ALA A 308 -10.49 -61.67 -19.58
C ALA A 308 -9.65 -62.96 -19.49
N GLU A 309 -10.19 -64.01 -18.87
CA GLU A 309 -9.56 -65.34 -18.83
C GLU A 309 -9.25 -65.86 -20.24
N ASP A 310 -8.12 -66.55 -20.39
CA ASP A 310 -7.90 -67.52 -21.46
C ASP A 310 -7.34 -68.81 -20.86
N PRO A 311 -8.11 -69.92 -20.86
CA PRO A 311 -7.55 -71.25 -20.69
C PRO A 311 -7.69 -72.03 -22.01
N ARG A 312 -6.54 -72.39 -22.62
CA ARG A 312 -6.28 -73.67 -23.30
C ARG A 312 -4.84 -73.81 -23.73
#